data_AF-A0A3N5MP25-F1
#
_entry.id   AF-A0A3N5MP25-F1
#
_cell.length_a   1.000
_cell.length_b   1.000
_cell.length_c   1.000
_cell.angle_alpha   90.00
_cell.angle_beta   90.00
_cell.angle_gamma   90.00
#
_symmetry.space_group_name_H-M   'P 1'
#
loop_
_entity.id
_entity.type
_entity.pdbx_description
1 polymer ?
#
loop_
_entity_poly.entity_id
_entity_poly.type
_entity_poly.pdbx_seq_one_letter_code
_entity_poly.pdbx_strand_id
1 'polypeptide(L)' 'HGLAVDGYGVEMTADPGQIGKNSFVAGKPGVFRFRCTVTCGDVHPFMIGKLQVGPNTLYWRAAALGVLALAAGFWKMRA' A
#
# COMPACT_ATOMS: atom_id res chain seq x y z
N HIS A 1 2.63 -1.19 -20.45
CA HIS A 1 2.71 -0.17 -19.37
C HIS A 1 4.12 -0.16 -18.77
N GLY A 2 4.45 0.82 -17.94
CA GLY A 2 5.63 0.77 -17.08
C GLY A 2 5.23 0.74 -15.61
N LEU A 3 6.17 0.40 -14.73
CA LEU A 3 6.05 0.52 -13.29
C LEU A 3 7.37 1.03 -12.75
N ALA A 4 7.36 2.23 -12.17
CA ALA A 4 8.46 2.71 -11.35
C ALA A 4 7.98 3.04 -9.94
N VAL A 5 8.81 2.75 -8.95
CA VAL A 5 8.54 3.08 -7.53
C VAL A 5 9.58 4.10 -7.06
N ASP A 6 9.11 5.29 -6.71
CA ASP A 6 9.98 6.37 -6.24
C ASP A 6 10.73 5.98 -4.96
N GLY A 7 12.02 6.33 -4.89
CA GLY A 7 12.87 6.07 -3.73
C GLY A 7 13.41 4.64 -3.61
N TYR A 8 12.98 3.71 -4.48
CA TYR A 8 13.41 2.31 -4.45
C TYR A 8 14.21 1.86 -5.67
N GLY A 9 14.42 2.71 -6.66
CA GLY A 9 15.16 2.35 -7.89
C GLY A 9 14.53 1.21 -8.67
N VAL A 10 13.25 0.95 -8.43
CA VAL A 10 12.47 -0.08 -9.13
C VAL A 10 11.94 0.55 -10.41
N GLU A 11 12.27 -0.07 -11.54
CA GLU A 11 11.71 0.24 -12.84
C GLU A 11 11.53 -1.07 -13.62
N MET A 12 10.38 -1.23 -14.26
CA MET A 12 10.11 -2.32 -15.17
C MET A 12 9.09 -1.93 -16.22
N THR A 13 9.18 -2.58 -17.38
CA THR A 13 8.15 -2.52 -18.43
C THR A 13 7.25 -3.74 -18.33
N ALA A 14 5.95 -3.53 -18.47
CA ALA A 14 4.93 -4.56 -18.54
C ALA A 14 4.42 -4.65 -19.99
N ASP A 15 4.98 -5.61 -20.73
CA ASP A 15 4.64 -5.89 -22.13
C ASP A 15 3.42 -6.82 -22.23
N PRO A 16 2.47 -6.55 -23.14
CA PRO A 16 1.31 -7.41 -23.32
C PRO A 16 1.69 -8.86 -23.64
N GLY A 17 1.04 -9.81 -22.96
CA GLY A 17 1.30 -11.24 -23.15
C GLY A 17 2.55 -11.78 -22.43
N GLN A 18 3.33 -10.92 -21.76
CA GLN A 18 4.53 -11.31 -21.02
C GLN A 18 4.34 -11.17 -19.51
N ILE A 19 4.85 -12.14 -18.74
CA ILE A 19 4.89 -12.03 -17.27
C ILE A 19 6.24 -11.45 -16.86
N GLY A 20 6.24 -10.18 -16.46
CA GLY A 20 7.37 -9.53 -15.81
C GLY A 20 7.36 -9.74 -14.30
N LYS A 21 8.53 -9.92 -13.68
CA LYS A 21 8.68 -10.00 -12.23
C LYS A 21 9.84 -9.14 -11.75
N ASN A 22 9.62 -8.38 -10.68
CA ASN A 22 10.66 -7.66 -9.95
C ASN A 22 10.47 -7.93 -8.44
N SER A 23 11.52 -7.83 -7.65
CA SER A 23 11.48 -7.99 -6.20
C SER A 23 12.48 -7.03 -5.56
N PHE A 24 12.02 -6.28 -4.57
CA PHE A 24 12.82 -5.31 -3.85
C PHE A 24 12.42 -5.29 -2.38
N VAL A 25 13.31 -4.77 -1.53
CA VAL A 25 13.04 -4.61 -0.10
C VAL A 25 12.58 -3.19 0.19
N ALA A 26 11.35 -3.04 0.66
CA ALA A 26 10.80 -1.78 1.12
C ALA A 26 11.28 -1.44 2.55
N GLY A 27 12.56 -1.09 2.68
CA GLY A 27 13.23 -0.97 3.99
C GLY A 27 12.97 0.32 4.77
N LYS A 28 12.25 1.30 4.20
CA LYS A 28 12.04 2.62 4.83
C LYS A 28 10.54 2.88 5.04
N PRO A 29 10.08 3.13 6.28
CA PRO A 29 8.71 3.54 6.53
C PRO A 29 8.38 4.84 5.79
N GLY A 30 7.17 4.95 5.24
CA GLY A 30 6.72 6.13 4.52
C GLY A 30 5.67 5.85 3.45
N VAL A 31 5.29 6.89 2.71
CA VAL A 31 4.40 6.80 1.56
C VAL A 31 5.21 7.16 0.32
N PHE A 32 5.29 6.22 -0.61
CA PHE A 32 6.02 6.36 -1.86
C PHE A 32 5.03 6.33 -3.02
N ARG A 33 5.34 7.06 -4.08
CA ARG A 33 4.50 7.03 -5.29
C ARG A 33 5.05 5.97 -6.22
N PHE A 34 4.15 5.27 -6.89
CA PHE A 34 4.50 4.51 -8.08
C PHE A 34 3.75 5.07 -9.28
N ARG A 35 4.36 5.00 -10.46
CA ARG A 35 3.81 5.57 -11.70
C ARG A 35 4.11 4.71 -12.92
N CYS A 36 3.33 4.91 -13.98
CA CYS A 36 3.66 4.42 -15.30
C CYS A 36 4.83 5.21 -15.91
N THR A 37 5.83 4.53 -16.48
CA THR A 37 6.99 5.16 -17.15
C THR A 37 6.94 5.09 -18.68
N VAL A 38 5.91 4.46 -19.24
CA VAL A 38 5.73 4.29 -20.68
C VAL A 38 4.48 5.02 -21.12
N THR A 39 4.59 5.88 -22.14
CA THR A 39 3.44 6.57 -22.75
C THR A 39 2.42 5.53 -23.23
N CYS A 40 1.25 5.50 -22.59
CA CYS A 40 0.26 4.41 -22.74
C CYS A 40 -1.16 4.92 -23.01
N GLY A 41 -1.30 6.12 -23.58
CA GLY A 41 -2.58 6.77 -23.91
C GLY A 41 -2.87 8.01 -23.07
N ASP A 42 -4.05 8.59 -23.27
CA ASP A 42 -4.42 9.93 -22.77
C ASP A 42 -4.41 10.03 -21.23
N VAL A 43 -4.70 8.92 -20.55
CA VAL A 43 -4.72 8.86 -19.09
C VAL A 43 -3.35 8.55 -18.47
N HIS A 44 -2.29 8.42 -19.26
CA HIS A 44 -0.94 8.08 -18.80
C HIS A 44 -0.46 8.93 -17.59
N PRO A 45 -0.63 10.28 -17.58
CA PRO A 45 -0.19 11.10 -16.44
C PRO A 45 -0.90 10.80 -15.12
N PHE A 46 -2.08 10.17 -15.18
CA PHE A 46 -2.92 9.85 -14.03
C PHE A 46 -2.76 8.41 -13.53
N MET A 47 -1.90 7.62 -14.19
CA MET A 47 -1.55 6.27 -13.74
C MET A 47 -0.54 6.30 -12.59
N ILE A 48 -1.02 6.76 -11.44
CA ILE A 48 -0.26 7.00 -10.22
C ILE A 48 -0.90 6.25 -9.06
N GLY A 49 -0.08 5.60 -8.23
CA GLY A 49 -0.53 4.93 -7.02
C GLY A 49 0.38 5.20 -5.83
N LYS A 50 0.00 4.66 -4.68
CA LYS A 50 0.72 4.82 -3.40
C LYS A 50 1.17 3.47 -2.87
N LEU A 51 2.45 3.37 -2.54
CA LEU A 51 3.04 2.31 -1.75
C LEU A 51 3.25 2.83 -0.32
N GLN A 52 2.45 2.32 0.62
CA GLN A 52 2.61 2.64 2.04
C GLN A 52 3.43 1.56 2.72
N VAL A 53 4.55 1.96 3.31
CA VAL A 53 5.50 1.08 3.99
C VAL A 53 5.48 1.38 5.48
N GLY A 54 5.26 0.35 6.28
CA GLY A 54 5.27 0.47 7.74
C GLY A 54 4.17 -0.37 8.40
N PRO A 55 4.11 -0.32 9.74
CA PRO A 55 3.09 -1.04 10.49
C PRO A 55 1.69 -0.48 10.19
N ASN A 56 0.71 -1.37 10.12
CA ASN A 56 -0.70 -0.99 9.99
C ASN A 56 -1.26 -0.53 11.36
N THR A 57 -0.82 0.65 11.81
CA THR A 57 -1.19 1.20 13.12
C THR A 57 -2.68 1.47 13.24
N LEU A 58 -3.34 1.85 12.15
CA LEU A 58 -4.79 2.07 12.13
C LEU A 58 -5.54 0.79 12.46
N TYR A 59 -5.18 -0.32 11.82
CA TYR A 59 -5.76 -1.63 12.10
C TYR A 59 -5.59 -2.01 13.57
N TRP A 60 -4.38 -1.91 14.12
CA TRP A 60 -4.13 -2.28 15.52
C TRP A 60 -4.86 -1.39 16.52
N ARG A 61 -4.97 -0.09 16.24
CA ARG A 61 -5.75 0.84 17.07
C ARG A 61 -7.25 0.50 17.02
N ALA A 62 -7.78 0.22 15.84
CA ALA A 62 -9.18 -0.16 15.66
C ALA A 62 -9.48 -1.49 16.38
N ALA A 63 -8.60 -2.48 16.24
CA ALA A 63 -8.73 -3.76 16.94
C ALA A 63 -8.73 -3.57 18.47
N ALA A 64 -7.78 -2.79 19.00
CA ALA A 64 -7.69 -2.50 20.43
C ALA A 64 -8.95 -1.79 20.96
N LEU A 65 -9.45 -0.78 20.23
CA LEU A 65 -10.69 -0.09 20.58
C LEU A 65 -11.90 -1.03 20.53
N GLY A 66 -11.96 -1.93 19.56
CA GLY A 66 -13.02 -2.96 19.48
C GLY A 66 -13.02 -3.87 20.71
N VAL A 67 -11.85 -4.35 21.12
CA VAL A 67 -11.71 -5.18 22.34
C VAL A 67 -12.14 -4.40 23.59
N LEU A 68 -11.71 -3.15 23.72
CA LEU A 68 -12.09 -2.30 24.86
C LEU A 68 -13.61 -2.06 24.91
N ALA A 69 -14.25 -1.83 23.76
CA ALA A 69 -15.70 -1.66 23.69
C ALA A 69 -16.45 -2.92 24.13
N LEU A 70 -16.01 -4.11 23.69
CA LEU A 70 -16.59 -5.39 24.13
C LEU A 70 -16.41 -5.61 25.63
N ALA A 71 -15.22 -5.32 26.16
CA ALA A 71 -14.92 -5.47 27.59
C ALA A 71 -15.77 -4.52 28.45
N ALA A 72 -15.90 -3.25 28.04
CA ALA A 72 -16.75 -2.27 28.73
C ALA A 72 -18.24 -2.66 28.68
N GLY A 73 -18.71 -3.14 27.52
CA GLY A 73 -20.05 -3.67 27.38
C GLY A 73 -20.31 -4.86 28.32
N PHE A 74 -19.37 -5.81 28.39
CA PHE A 74 -19.46 -6.95 29.30
C PHE A 74 -19.45 -6.53 30.78
N TRP A 75 -18.58 -5.60 31.16
CA TRP A 75 -18.54 -5.08 32.53
C TRP A 75 -19.88 -4.45 32.93
N LYS A 76 -20.45 -3.62 32.05
CA LYS A 76 -21.75 -2.96 32.29
C LYS A 76 -22.90 -3.96 32.40
N MET A 77 -22.85 -5.10 31.70
CA MET A 77 -23.87 -6.15 31.85
C MET A 77 -23.75 -6.94 33.16
N ARG A 78 -22.57 -6.92 33.79
CA ARG A 78 -22.27 -7.67 35.02
C ARG A 78 -22.43 -6.82 36.29
N ALA A 79 -22.30 -5.51 36.19
CA ALA A 79 -22.52 -4.53 37.26
C ALA A 79 -24.00 -4.14 37.35
#